data_AF-A0A7G2C5N5-F1
#
_entry.id   AF-A0A7G2C5N5-F1
#
_cell.length_a   1.000
_cell.length_b   1.000
_cell.length_c   1.000
_cell.angle_alpha   90.00
_cell.angle_beta   90.00
_cell.angle_gamma   90.00
#
_symmetry.space_group_name_H-M   'P 1'
#
loop_
_entity.id
_entity.type
_entity.pdbx_description
1 polymer ?
#
loop_
_entity_poly.entity_id
_entity_poly.type
_entity_poly.pdbx_seq_one_letter_code
_entity_poly.pdbx_strand_id
1 'polypeptide(L)'
;MLYSKDPAAQEKYANIADTIIECRMLCNFGRPSLTLRQGILCFRERKIREFYNWFFSCLSIFLRIFEQLSGDCNYLQKVLFNNWSRELFSFYYRFFKSFSLTSSLIADCFRRAQLVKNVQKKKSFHHEHDCYELHKVNLIIFRTLCDIYVYYKWIPWYKPYRTMEYIAGSVSGMLGVYLVWADVVRAHRIEIKVEEEEDEKELTPLTSPVRV
;
A
#
# COMPACT_ATOMS: atom_id res chain seq x y z
N MET A 1 -21.11 -14.82 -12.37
CA MET A 1 -20.52 -13.64 -13.06
C MET A 1 -20.11 -13.90 -14.51
N LEU A 2 -19.50 -15.05 -14.87
CA LEU A 2 -19.24 -15.45 -16.28
C LEU A 2 -20.16 -16.58 -16.81
N TYR A 3 -21.09 -17.06 -15.98
CA TYR A 3 -21.92 -18.24 -16.27
C TYR A 3 -23.43 -18.03 -16.06
N SER A 4 -23.87 -16.80 -15.73
CA SER A 4 -25.31 -16.51 -15.75
C SER A 4 -25.77 -16.49 -17.19
N LYS A 5 -26.71 -17.35 -17.56
CA LYS A 5 -27.34 -17.33 -18.89
C LYS A 5 -28.42 -16.24 -19.02
N ASP A 6 -28.82 -15.65 -17.89
CA ASP A 6 -29.82 -14.59 -17.86
C ASP A 6 -29.17 -13.22 -18.13
N PRO A 7 -29.53 -12.55 -19.25
CA PRO A 7 -29.00 -11.24 -19.61
C PRO A 7 -29.38 -10.12 -18.64
N ALA A 8 -30.58 -10.17 -18.02
CA ALA A 8 -31.00 -9.15 -17.05
C ALA A 8 -30.15 -9.20 -15.78
N ALA A 9 -29.80 -10.41 -15.32
CA ALA A 9 -28.86 -10.59 -14.24
C ALA A 9 -27.45 -10.09 -14.60
N GLN A 10 -26.97 -10.35 -15.83
CA GLN A 10 -25.65 -9.87 -16.27
C GLN A 10 -25.56 -8.35 -16.22
N GLU A 11 -26.56 -7.64 -16.76
CA GLU A 11 -26.61 -6.18 -16.76
C GLU A 11 -26.67 -5.61 -15.33
N LYS A 12 -27.54 -6.18 -14.48
CA LYS A 12 -27.63 -5.77 -13.07
C LYS A 12 -26.29 -5.91 -12.33
N TYR A 13 -25.60 -7.02 -12.50
CA TYR A 13 -24.30 -7.24 -11.84
C TYR A 13 -23.18 -6.40 -12.45
N ALA A 14 -23.22 -6.11 -13.75
CA ALA A 14 -22.29 -5.19 -14.39
C ALA A 14 -22.42 -3.78 -13.80
N ASN A 15 -23.65 -3.28 -13.67
CA ASN A 15 -23.92 -1.97 -13.05
C ASN A 15 -23.40 -1.91 -11.61
N ILE A 16 -23.64 -2.94 -10.80
CA ILE A 16 -23.11 -3.00 -9.42
C ILE A 16 -21.58 -2.96 -9.42
N ALA A 17 -20.92 -3.72 -10.29
CA ALA A 17 -19.46 -3.73 -10.39
C ALA A 17 -18.91 -2.36 -10.79
N ASP A 18 -19.55 -1.69 -11.75
CA ASP A 18 -19.18 -0.35 -12.20
C ASP A 18 -19.33 0.69 -11.07
N THR A 19 -20.43 0.66 -10.32
CA THR A 19 -20.64 1.55 -9.17
C THR A 19 -19.57 1.33 -8.10
N ILE A 20 -19.21 0.09 -7.79
CA ILE A 20 -18.15 -0.21 -6.81
C ILE A 20 -16.81 0.36 -7.28
N ILE A 21 -16.49 0.23 -8.57
CA ILE A 21 -15.26 0.79 -9.15
C ILE A 21 -15.29 2.32 -9.06
N GLU A 22 -16.40 2.97 -9.35
CA GLU A 22 -16.56 4.42 -9.25
C GLU A 22 -16.39 4.93 -7.83
N CYS A 23 -17.04 4.30 -6.84
CA CYS A 23 -16.84 4.64 -5.43
C CYS A 23 -15.36 4.52 -5.05
N ARG A 24 -14.68 3.45 -5.48
CA ARG A 24 -13.25 3.28 -5.24
C ARG A 24 -12.43 4.39 -5.91
N MET A 25 -12.72 4.73 -7.16
CA MET A 25 -11.99 5.80 -7.86
C MET A 25 -12.19 7.15 -7.16
N LEU A 26 -13.43 7.47 -6.75
CA LEU A 26 -13.75 8.69 -6.02
C LEU A 26 -13.02 8.76 -4.67
N CYS A 27 -13.01 7.67 -3.89
CA CYS A 27 -12.24 7.62 -2.63
C CYS A 27 -10.72 7.77 -2.83
N ASN A 28 -10.21 7.51 -4.03
CA ASN A 28 -8.81 7.68 -4.37
C ASN A 28 -8.50 9.03 -5.03
N PHE A 29 -9.52 9.79 -5.42
CA PHE A 29 -9.35 11.05 -6.15
C PHE A 29 -8.60 12.08 -5.30
N GLY A 30 -7.62 12.76 -5.89
CA GLY A 30 -6.82 13.77 -5.17
C GLY A 30 -5.72 13.20 -4.26
N ARG A 31 -5.56 11.86 -4.18
CA ARG A 31 -4.41 11.21 -3.52
C ARG A 31 -3.02 11.64 -4.01
N PRO A 32 -2.79 12.09 -5.27
CA PRO A 32 -1.45 12.53 -5.71
C PRO A 32 -0.79 13.53 -4.76
N SER A 33 -1.57 14.44 -4.15
CA SER A 33 -1.06 15.44 -3.20
C SER A 33 -0.47 14.82 -1.93
N LEU A 34 -1.18 13.85 -1.34
CA LEU A 34 -0.72 13.10 -0.17
C LEU A 34 0.49 12.24 -0.51
N THR A 35 0.47 11.58 -1.66
CA THR A 35 1.60 10.77 -2.15
C THR A 35 2.84 11.63 -2.41
N LEU A 36 2.68 12.86 -2.93
CA LEU A 36 3.77 13.81 -3.11
C LEU A 36 4.40 14.18 -1.77
N ARG A 37 3.58 14.50 -0.76
CA ARG A 37 4.07 14.76 0.60
C ARG A 37 4.85 13.56 1.14
N GLN A 38 4.34 12.35 0.99
CA GLN A 38 5.05 11.12 1.38
C GLN A 38 6.37 10.95 0.62
N GLY A 39 6.41 11.28 -0.67
CA GLY A 39 7.61 11.23 -1.50
C GLY A 39 8.69 12.20 -1.00
N ILE A 40 8.31 13.43 -0.66
CA ILE A 40 9.23 14.43 -0.09
C ILE A 40 9.79 13.96 1.27
N LEU A 41 8.95 13.37 2.12
CA LEU A 41 9.40 12.82 3.40
C LEU A 41 10.38 11.67 3.20
N CYS A 42 10.05 10.70 2.33
CA CYS A 42 10.93 9.58 2.00
C CYS A 42 12.26 10.07 1.39
N PHE A 43 12.23 11.11 0.56
CA PHE A 43 13.43 11.71 -0.02
C PHE A 43 14.35 12.29 1.07
N ARG A 44 13.78 12.96 2.08
CA ARG A 44 14.53 13.52 3.22
C ARG A 44 15.17 12.45 4.12
N GLU A 45 14.63 11.24 4.15
CA GLU A 45 15.17 10.09 4.92
C GLU A 45 16.43 9.46 4.28
N ARG A 46 17.02 10.09 3.26
CA ARG A 46 18.22 9.62 2.55
C ARG A 46 19.37 9.18 3.47
N LYS A 47 19.59 9.88 4.59
CA LYS A 47 20.69 9.59 5.52
C LYS A 47 20.40 8.41 6.47
N ILE A 48 19.13 8.01 6.59
CA ILE A 48 18.67 7.00 7.56
C ILE A 48 18.63 5.61 6.91
N ARG A 49 18.34 5.54 5.60
CA ARG A 49 18.11 4.29 4.87
C ARG A 49 19.32 3.91 4.01
N GLU A 50 19.55 2.60 3.84
CA GLU A 50 20.52 2.11 2.85
C GLU A 50 20.16 2.59 1.43
N PHE A 51 21.18 2.80 0.58
CA PHE A 51 21.01 3.47 -0.70
C PHE A 51 19.92 2.84 -1.57
N TYR A 52 19.96 1.53 -1.76
CA TYR A 52 19.01 0.83 -2.65
C TYR A 52 17.60 0.83 -2.08
N ASN A 53 17.43 0.59 -0.78
CA ASN A 53 16.13 0.67 -0.12
C ASN A 53 15.52 2.07 -0.27
N TRP A 54 16.30 3.12 0.00
CA TRP A 54 15.88 4.51 -0.21
C TRP A 54 15.52 4.81 -1.67
N PHE A 55 16.39 4.43 -2.61
CA PHE A 55 16.23 4.74 -4.02
C PHE A 55 14.97 4.10 -4.58
N PHE A 56 14.77 2.81 -4.34
CA PHE A 56 13.59 2.08 -4.83
C PHE A 56 12.29 2.47 -4.08
N SER A 57 12.39 2.89 -2.81
CA SER A 57 11.23 3.46 -2.09
C SER A 57 10.79 4.79 -2.70
N CYS A 58 11.73 5.73 -2.93
CA CYS A 58 11.45 6.98 -3.63
C CYS A 58 10.93 6.69 -5.04
N LEU A 59 11.64 5.79 -5.73
CA LEU A 59 11.28 5.03 -6.93
C LEU A 59 9.77 4.85 -7.05
N SER A 60 9.30 3.96 -6.18
CA SER A 60 7.91 3.51 -6.11
C SER A 60 6.93 4.66 -5.87
N ILE A 61 7.25 5.58 -4.95
CA ILE A 61 6.35 6.67 -4.56
C ILE A 61 6.18 7.67 -5.71
N PHE A 62 7.25 8.11 -6.37
CA PHE A 62 7.14 9.07 -7.46
C PHE A 62 6.42 8.47 -8.68
N LEU A 63 6.66 7.20 -9.00
CA LEU A 63 5.90 6.50 -10.04
C LEU A 63 4.41 6.37 -9.70
N ARG A 64 4.08 6.21 -8.41
CA ARG A 64 2.70 6.16 -7.92
C ARG A 64 1.95 7.47 -8.13
N ILE A 65 2.64 8.61 -8.12
CA ILE A 65 2.03 9.91 -8.44
C ILE A 65 1.51 9.91 -9.88
N PHE A 66 2.33 9.47 -10.84
CA PHE A 66 1.92 9.38 -12.24
C PHE A 66 0.81 8.35 -12.46
N GLU A 67 0.85 7.22 -11.75
CA GLU A 67 -0.25 6.24 -11.72
C GLU A 67 -1.56 6.90 -11.26
N GLN A 68 -1.53 7.57 -10.11
CA GLN A 68 -2.72 8.18 -9.51
C GLN A 68 -3.28 9.31 -10.38
N LEU A 69 -2.42 10.18 -10.92
CA LEU A 69 -2.84 11.23 -11.86
C LEU A 69 -3.50 10.63 -13.12
N SER A 70 -2.92 9.57 -13.67
CA SER A 70 -3.53 8.86 -14.81
C SER A 70 -4.87 8.25 -14.45
N GLY A 71 -5.02 7.74 -13.21
CA GLY A 71 -6.29 7.24 -12.68
C GLY A 71 -7.34 8.32 -12.53
N ASP A 72 -6.98 9.47 -11.96
CA ASP A 72 -7.86 10.63 -11.78
C ASP A 72 -8.31 11.18 -13.14
N CYS A 73 -7.41 11.31 -14.11
CA CYS A 73 -7.76 11.69 -15.49
C CYS A 73 -8.71 10.68 -16.15
N ASN A 74 -8.49 9.38 -15.96
CA ASN A 74 -9.36 8.33 -16.50
C ASN A 74 -10.76 8.37 -15.87
N TYR A 75 -10.85 8.72 -14.57
CA TYR A 75 -12.13 8.95 -13.91
C TYR A 75 -12.84 10.18 -14.46
N LEU A 76 -12.13 11.31 -14.60
CA LEU A 76 -12.69 12.53 -15.21
C LEU A 76 -13.15 12.29 -16.66
N GLN A 77 -12.43 11.49 -17.44
CA GLN A 77 -12.88 11.08 -18.77
C GLN A 77 -14.17 10.26 -18.72
N LYS A 78 -14.32 9.36 -17.74
CA LYS A 78 -15.55 8.54 -17.59
C LYS A 78 -16.77 9.38 -17.20
N VAL A 79 -16.58 10.46 -16.42
CA VAL A 79 -17.68 11.24 -15.84
C VAL A 79 -17.99 12.52 -16.63
N LEU A 80 -16.96 13.21 -17.13
CA LEU A 80 -17.09 14.53 -17.77
C LEU A 80 -16.82 14.51 -19.27
N PHE A 81 -15.89 13.65 -19.74
CA PHE A 81 -15.45 13.64 -21.14
C PHE A 81 -15.74 12.29 -21.82
N ASN A 82 -16.99 11.86 -21.76
CA ASN A 82 -17.42 10.51 -22.15
C ASN A 82 -17.11 10.14 -23.62
N ASN A 83 -16.86 11.15 -24.46
CA ASN A 83 -16.52 10.98 -25.88
C ASN A 83 -15.02 10.79 -26.15
N TRP A 84 -14.17 10.87 -25.11
CA TRP A 84 -12.71 10.78 -25.27
C TRP A 84 -12.22 9.35 -25.06
N SER A 85 -11.26 8.91 -25.88
CA SER A 85 -10.65 7.60 -25.70
C SER A 85 -9.92 7.52 -24.35
N ARG A 86 -10.23 6.45 -23.61
CA ARG A 86 -9.66 6.14 -22.29
C ARG A 86 -8.40 5.26 -22.39
N GLU A 87 -8.05 4.81 -23.58
CA GLU A 87 -7.01 3.81 -23.79
C GLU A 87 -5.64 4.32 -23.35
N LEU A 88 -5.29 5.56 -23.70
CA LEU A 88 -4.01 6.16 -23.38
C LEU A 88 -3.78 6.29 -21.87
N PHE A 89 -4.75 6.84 -21.13
CA PHE A 89 -4.63 6.97 -19.67
C PHE A 89 -4.71 5.61 -18.96
N SER A 90 -5.48 4.66 -19.49
CA SER A 90 -5.51 3.29 -18.99
C SER A 90 -4.15 2.59 -19.17
N PHE A 91 -3.48 2.85 -20.28
CA PHE A 91 -2.12 2.37 -20.53
C PHE A 91 -1.13 2.97 -19.53
N TYR A 92 -1.06 4.31 -19.42
CA TYR A 92 -0.16 4.98 -18.48
C TYR A 92 -0.42 4.56 -17.03
N TYR A 93 -1.68 4.45 -16.62
CA TYR A 93 -2.07 3.93 -15.33
C TYR A 93 -1.43 2.55 -15.06
N ARG A 94 -1.62 1.58 -15.97
CA ARG A 94 -1.07 0.22 -15.80
C ARG A 94 0.45 0.18 -15.86
N PHE A 95 1.05 0.97 -16.74
CA PHE A 95 2.50 1.08 -16.89
C PHE A 95 3.15 1.61 -15.60
N PHE A 96 2.73 2.79 -15.13
CA PHE A 96 3.27 3.39 -13.91
C PHE A 96 2.93 2.56 -12.66
N LYS A 97 1.74 1.93 -12.62
CA LYS A 97 1.41 0.98 -11.55
C LYS A 97 2.42 -0.14 -11.47
N SER A 98 2.67 -0.79 -12.61
CA SER A 98 3.55 -1.95 -12.69
C SER A 98 4.96 -1.58 -12.23
N PHE A 99 5.50 -0.47 -12.73
CA PHE A 99 6.85 -0.03 -12.37
C PHE A 99 6.96 0.44 -10.91
N SER A 100 5.91 1.07 -10.37
CA SER A 100 5.80 1.40 -8.95
C SER A 100 5.80 0.15 -8.08
N LEU A 101 5.06 -0.90 -8.48
CA LEU A 101 5.03 -2.19 -7.78
C LEU A 101 6.37 -2.91 -7.84
N THR A 102 7.04 -2.94 -9.00
CA THR A 102 8.40 -3.53 -9.12
C THR A 102 9.37 -2.84 -8.17
N SER A 103 9.36 -1.50 -8.17
CA SER A 103 10.24 -0.71 -7.30
C SER A 103 9.92 -0.97 -5.82
N SER A 104 8.64 -1.05 -5.45
CA SER A 104 8.22 -1.39 -4.08
C SER A 104 8.73 -2.77 -3.68
N LEU A 105 8.55 -3.77 -4.54
CA LEU A 105 8.98 -5.15 -4.29
C LEU A 105 10.49 -5.22 -4.04
N ILE A 106 11.28 -4.51 -4.85
CA ILE A 106 12.75 -4.47 -4.67
C ILE A 106 13.10 -3.82 -3.32
N ALA A 107 12.47 -2.68 -2.99
CA ALA A 107 12.70 -2.01 -1.71
C ALA A 107 12.33 -2.90 -0.50
N ASP A 108 11.19 -3.58 -0.58
CA ASP A 108 10.71 -4.48 0.48
C ASP A 108 11.62 -5.71 0.63
N CYS A 109 12.18 -6.24 -0.47
CA CYS A 109 13.19 -7.30 -0.42
C CYS A 109 14.47 -6.84 0.29
N PHE A 110 14.97 -5.63 0.02
CA PHE A 110 16.12 -5.07 0.74
C PHE A 110 15.81 -4.87 2.23
N ARG A 111 14.64 -4.29 2.55
CA ARG A 111 14.18 -4.11 3.93
C ARG A 111 14.06 -5.45 4.67
N ARG A 112 13.50 -6.48 4.02
CA ARG A 112 13.42 -7.84 4.56
C ARG A 112 14.80 -8.39 4.90
N ALA A 113 15.77 -8.26 3.99
CA ALA A 113 17.12 -8.75 4.20
C ALA A 113 17.80 -8.09 5.40
N GLN A 114 17.59 -6.79 5.61
CA GLN A 114 18.07 -6.06 6.78
C GLN A 114 17.40 -6.56 8.07
N LEU A 115 16.07 -6.69 8.08
CA LEU A 115 15.31 -7.16 9.24
C LEU A 115 15.71 -8.59 9.65
N VAL A 116 15.91 -9.49 8.68
CA VAL A 116 16.40 -10.86 8.97
C VAL A 116 17.74 -10.83 9.69
N LYS A 117 18.68 -9.99 9.23
CA LYS A 117 19.99 -9.83 9.90
C LYS A 117 19.83 -9.30 11.33
N ASN A 118 18.90 -8.38 11.56
CA ASN A 118 18.67 -7.81 12.90
C ASN A 118 18.03 -8.84 13.85
N VAL A 119 17.01 -9.57 13.38
CA VAL A 119 16.35 -10.64 14.15
C VAL A 119 17.37 -11.74 14.52
N GLN A 120 18.23 -12.16 13.59
CA GLN A 120 19.24 -13.18 13.84
C GLN A 120 20.28 -12.78 14.89
N LYS A 121 20.57 -11.47 15.02
CA LYS A 121 21.55 -10.98 16.00
C LYS A 121 21.07 -11.11 17.45
N LYS A 122 19.79 -11.45 17.71
CA LYS A 122 19.16 -11.80 19.02
C LYS A 122 19.54 -10.93 20.25
N LYS A 123 20.13 -9.75 20.05
CA LYS A 123 20.65 -8.85 21.09
C LYS A 123 20.02 -7.45 21.03
N SER A 124 19.04 -7.24 20.17
CA SER A 124 18.38 -5.94 20.02
C SER A 124 17.30 -5.78 21.08
N PHE A 125 17.30 -4.65 21.79
CA PHE A 125 16.18 -4.18 22.63
C PHE A 125 14.85 -4.13 21.83
N HIS A 126 14.95 -4.07 20.50
CA HIS A 126 13.81 -4.03 19.58
C HIS A 126 13.51 -5.39 18.90
N HIS A 127 13.93 -6.51 19.47
CA HIS A 127 13.76 -7.83 18.81
C HIS A 127 12.30 -8.16 18.46
N GLU A 128 11.36 -7.93 19.38
CA GLU A 128 9.93 -8.16 19.12
C GLU A 128 9.40 -7.25 18.01
N HIS A 129 9.83 -5.99 18.00
CA HIS A 129 9.51 -5.02 16.96
C HIS A 129 10.03 -5.47 15.60
N ASP A 130 11.29 -5.91 15.52
CA ASP A 130 11.92 -6.38 14.29
C ASP A 130 11.26 -7.65 13.76
N CYS A 131 10.84 -8.57 14.63
CA CYS A 131 10.06 -9.76 14.27
C CYS A 131 8.70 -9.40 13.69
N TYR A 132 7.98 -8.45 14.30
CA TYR A 132 6.71 -7.95 13.78
C TYR A 132 6.88 -7.27 12.41
N GLU A 133 7.86 -6.37 12.28
CA GLU A 133 8.14 -5.69 11.03
C GLU A 133 8.55 -6.68 9.93
N LEU A 134 9.28 -7.74 10.27
CA LEU A 134 9.61 -8.81 9.32
C LEU A 134 8.36 -9.54 8.83
N HIS A 135 7.43 -9.88 9.74
CA HIS A 135 6.15 -10.49 9.36
C HIS A 135 5.34 -9.56 8.45
N LYS A 136 5.23 -8.27 8.81
CA LYS A 136 4.55 -7.26 8.02
C LYS A 136 5.14 -7.12 6.62
N VAL A 137 6.47 -7.07 6.49
CA VAL A 137 7.16 -7.00 5.20
C VAL A 137 6.89 -8.24 4.34
N ASN A 138 6.89 -9.43 4.92
CA ASN A 138 6.57 -10.65 4.17
C ASN A 138 5.15 -10.60 3.58
N LEU A 139 4.17 -10.09 4.36
CA LEU A 139 2.81 -9.90 3.87
C LEU A 139 2.72 -8.84 2.77
N ILE A 140 3.47 -7.74 2.89
CA ILE A 140 3.55 -6.70 1.85
C ILE A 140 4.15 -7.24 0.56
N ILE A 141 5.23 -8.02 0.64
CA ILE A 141 5.86 -8.68 -0.51
C ILE A 141 4.85 -9.60 -1.20
N PHE A 142 4.18 -10.46 -0.43
CA PHE A 142 3.21 -11.40 -0.99
C PHE A 142 2.02 -10.68 -1.66
N ARG A 143 1.48 -9.65 -1.01
CA ARG A 143 0.46 -8.77 -1.59
C ARG A 143 0.95 -8.13 -2.90
N THR A 144 2.17 -7.61 -2.91
CA THR A 144 2.76 -6.95 -4.09
C THR A 144 2.93 -7.91 -5.26
N LEU A 145 3.28 -9.17 -5.00
CA LEU A 145 3.34 -10.22 -6.03
C LEU A 145 1.95 -10.52 -6.60
N CYS A 146 0.91 -10.58 -5.76
CA CYS A 146 -0.47 -10.70 -6.22
C CYS A 146 -0.90 -9.51 -7.09
N ASP A 147 -0.56 -8.28 -6.69
CA ASP A 147 -0.86 -7.08 -7.48
C ASP A 147 -0.11 -7.10 -8.83
N ILE A 148 1.17 -7.48 -8.84
CA ILE A 148 1.96 -7.63 -10.08
C ILE A 148 1.27 -8.60 -11.06
N TYR A 149 0.78 -9.73 -10.56
CA TYR A 149 0.05 -10.71 -11.38
C TYR A 149 -1.19 -10.09 -12.07
N VAL A 150 -1.87 -9.17 -11.41
CA VAL A 150 -3.08 -8.52 -11.95
C VAL A 150 -2.72 -7.37 -12.90
N TYR A 151 -1.72 -6.55 -12.56
CA TYR A 151 -1.49 -5.26 -13.23
C TYR A 151 -0.53 -5.31 -14.44
N TYR A 152 0.26 -6.37 -14.62
CA TYR A 152 1.23 -6.49 -15.74
C TYR A 152 0.61 -6.73 -17.12
N LYS A 153 -0.72 -6.76 -17.21
CA LYS A 153 -1.50 -6.97 -18.44
C LYS A 153 -1.29 -5.95 -19.57
N TRP A 154 -0.56 -4.87 -19.31
CA TRP A 154 -0.17 -3.93 -20.37
C TRP A 154 0.94 -4.49 -21.27
N ILE A 155 1.64 -5.55 -20.84
CA ILE A 155 2.63 -6.26 -21.64
C ILE A 155 1.91 -7.19 -22.63
N PRO A 156 2.08 -7.04 -23.95
CA PRO A 156 1.30 -7.79 -24.96
C PRO A 156 1.38 -9.32 -24.84
N TRP A 157 2.53 -9.82 -24.37
CA TRP A 157 2.81 -11.26 -24.25
C TRP A 157 2.35 -11.86 -22.91
N TYR A 158 1.94 -11.02 -21.95
CA TYR A 158 1.51 -11.45 -20.63
C TYR A 158 0.01 -11.77 -20.62
N LYS A 159 -0.31 -13.07 -20.57
CA LYS A 159 -1.70 -13.57 -20.54
C LYS A 159 -1.96 -14.33 -19.23
N PRO A 160 -2.35 -13.64 -18.14
CA PRO A 160 -2.61 -14.29 -16.87
C PRO A 160 -3.84 -15.20 -16.97
N TYR A 161 -3.81 -16.30 -16.21
CA TYR A 161 -4.95 -17.20 -16.09
C TYR A 161 -6.04 -16.53 -15.26
N ARG A 162 -7.25 -16.36 -15.85
CA ARG A 162 -8.33 -15.55 -15.26
C ARG A 162 -8.68 -15.95 -13.82
N THR A 163 -8.72 -17.26 -13.52
CA THR A 163 -9.04 -17.73 -12.16
C THR A 163 -7.99 -17.28 -11.15
N MET A 164 -6.71 -17.38 -11.51
CA MET A 164 -5.60 -16.95 -10.65
C MET A 164 -5.58 -15.44 -10.51
N GLU A 165 -6.03 -14.69 -11.51
CA GLU A 165 -6.18 -13.25 -11.40
C GLU A 165 -7.23 -12.86 -10.36
N TYR A 166 -8.40 -13.52 -10.39
CA TYR A 166 -9.44 -13.29 -9.38
C TYR A 166 -8.96 -13.66 -7.98
N ILE A 167 -8.26 -14.79 -7.84
CA ILE A 167 -7.68 -15.22 -6.56
C ILE A 167 -6.65 -14.18 -6.09
N ALA A 168 -5.69 -13.79 -6.94
CA ALA A 168 -4.66 -12.83 -6.62
C ALA A 168 -5.25 -11.46 -6.24
N GLY A 169 -6.22 -10.97 -7.01
CA GLY A 169 -6.94 -9.73 -6.71
C GLY A 169 -7.67 -9.78 -5.37
N SER A 170 -8.33 -10.91 -5.07
CA SER A 170 -9.06 -11.11 -3.80
C SER A 170 -8.10 -11.16 -2.61
N VAL A 171 -7.03 -11.96 -2.71
CA VAL A 171 -6.00 -12.11 -1.68
C VAL A 171 -5.30 -10.77 -1.43
N SER A 172 -4.93 -10.05 -2.49
CA SER A 172 -4.34 -8.71 -2.36
C SER A 172 -5.27 -7.73 -1.64
N GLY A 173 -6.57 -7.76 -2.00
CA GLY A 173 -7.60 -6.95 -1.34
C GLY A 173 -7.70 -7.24 0.16
N MET A 174 -7.81 -8.52 0.53
CA MET A 174 -7.90 -8.94 1.94
C MET A 174 -6.66 -8.56 2.74
N LEU A 175 -5.46 -8.81 2.18
CA LEU A 175 -4.20 -8.41 2.81
C LEU A 175 -4.09 -6.89 2.94
N GLY A 176 -4.59 -6.14 1.98
CA GLY A 176 -4.65 -4.69 2.04
C GLY A 176 -5.48 -4.18 3.20
N VAL A 177 -6.67 -4.74 3.41
CA VAL A 177 -7.53 -4.40 4.56
C VAL A 177 -6.87 -4.81 5.87
N TYR A 178 -6.34 -6.03 5.94
CA TYR A 178 -5.68 -6.55 7.14
C TYR A 178 -4.49 -5.69 7.57
N LEU A 179 -3.61 -5.31 6.64
CA LEU A 179 -2.43 -4.48 6.94
C LEU A 179 -2.81 -3.10 7.49
N VAL A 180 -3.85 -2.48 6.91
CA VAL A 180 -4.36 -1.19 7.41
C VAL A 180 -4.98 -1.35 8.79
N TRP A 181 -5.80 -2.39 8.98
CA TRP A 181 -6.42 -2.69 10.28
C TRP A 181 -5.36 -2.93 11.36
N ALA A 182 -4.33 -3.73 11.06
CA ALA A 182 -3.23 -4.00 11.97
C ALA A 182 -2.48 -2.72 12.37
N ASP A 183 -2.29 -1.78 11.44
CA ASP A 183 -1.66 -0.49 11.73
C ASP A 183 -2.53 0.41 12.61
N VAL A 184 -3.84 0.44 12.38
CA VAL A 184 -4.79 1.20 13.21
C VAL A 184 -4.83 0.64 14.64
N VAL A 185 -4.98 -0.67 14.79
CA VAL A 185 -5.00 -1.32 16.11
C VAL A 185 -3.69 -1.10 16.86
N ARG A 186 -2.56 -1.12 16.16
CA ARG A 186 -1.25 -0.87 16.76
C ARG A 186 -1.09 0.59 17.20
N ALA A 187 -1.51 1.55 16.36
CA ALA A 187 -1.48 2.97 16.71
C ALA A 187 -2.29 3.23 17.98
N HIS A 188 -3.51 2.69 18.04
CA HIS A 188 -4.38 2.82 19.21
C HIS A 188 -3.78 2.20 20.48
N ARG A 189 -3.13 1.03 20.38
CA ARG A 189 -2.42 0.43 21.53
C ARG A 189 -1.23 1.26 22.00
N ILE A 190 -0.56 1.99 21.10
CA ILE A 190 0.55 2.87 21.48
C ILE A 190 0.01 4.11 22.18
N GLU A 191 -1.08 4.70 21.68
CA GLU A 191 -1.76 5.84 22.32
C GLU A 191 -2.16 5.52 23.77
N ILE A 192 -2.85 4.39 23.99
CA ILE A 192 -3.25 3.95 25.34
C ILE A 192 -2.05 3.80 26.28
N LYS A 193 -0.94 3.23 25.80
CA LYS A 193 0.27 3.06 26.62
C LYS A 193 0.93 4.39 26.99
N VAL A 194 0.88 5.37 26.09
CA VAL A 194 1.43 6.71 26.36
C VAL A 194 0.57 7.43 27.40
N GLU A 195 -0.76 7.32 27.30
CA GLU A 195 -1.69 7.87 28.30
C GLU A 195 -1.46 7.24 29.68
N GLU A 196 -1.32 5.91 29.77
CA GLU A 196 -1.02 5.21 31.03
C GLU A 196 0.33 5.65 31.65
N GLU A 197 1.37 5.85 30.83
CA GLU A 197 2.69 6.33 31.30
C GLU A 197 2.69 7.81 31.71
N GLU A 198 1.80 8.64 31.13
CA GLU A 198 1.61 10.03 31.53
C GLU A 198 0.84 10.13 32.85
N ASP A 199 -0.23 9.34 33.01
CA ASP A 199 -1.00 9.25 34.26
C ASP A 199 -0.13 8.73 35.43
N GLU A 200 0.72 7.73 35.19
CA GLU A 200 1.63 7.18 36.22
C GLU A 200 2.73 8.19 36.65
N LYS A 201 3.13 9.10 35.74
CA LYS A 201 4.04 10.21 36.04
C LYS A 201 3.36 11.36 36.78
N GLU A 202 2.08 11.62 36.53
CA GLU A 202 1.31 12.61 37.31
C GLU A 202 0.97 12.10 38.73
N LEU A 203 0.82 10.78 38.91
CA LEU A 203 0.56 10.15 40.21
C LEU A 203 1.80 9.91 41.08
N THR A 204 3.02 10.12 40.57
CA THR A 204 4.24 10.07 41.39
C THR A 204 4.54 11.46 41.97
N PRO A 205 4.41 11.67 43.30
CA PRO A 205 4.75 12.95 43.91
C PRO A 205 6.26 13.20 43.74
N LEU A 206 6.63 14.46 43.51
CA LEU A 206 8.00 14.98 43.59
C LEU A 206 8.64 14.64 44.96
N THR A 207 9.12 13.41 45.16
CA THR A 207 10.04 13.09 46.25
C THR A 207 11.43 13.57 45.86
N SER A 208 11.62 14.88 45.96
CA SER A 208 12.95 15.48 46.04
C SER A 208 13.58 14.99 47.35
N PRO A 209 14.77 14.34 47.35
CA PRO A 209 15.45 14.07 48.59
C PRO A 209 15.95 15.41 49.14
N VAL A 210 15.36 15.86 50.25
CA VAL A 210 15.93 16.91 51.09
C VAL A 210 17.28 16.40 51.58
N ARG A 211 18.37 17.00 51.09
CA ARG A 211 19.69 16.84 51.70
C ARG A 211 19.62 17.48 53.08
N VAL A 212 19.80 16.68 54.12
CA VAL A 212 20.19 17.12 55.47
C VAL A 212 21.62 16.69 55.70
#